data_AF-A0A524EKB1-F1
#
_entry.id   AF-A0A524EKB1-F1
#
_cell.length_a   1.000
_cell.length_b   1.000
_cell.length_c   1.000
_cell.angle_alpha   90.00
_cell.angle_beta   90.00
_cell.angle_gamma   90.00
#
_symmetry.space_group_name_H-M   'P 1'
#
loop_
_entity.id
_entity.type
_entity.pdbx_description
1 polymer ?
#
loop_
_entity_poly.entity_id
_entity_poly.type
_entity_poly.pdbx_seq_one_letter_code
_entity_poly.pdbx_strand_id
1 'polypeptide(L)'
;MSKEPNQFDNNKLHKNQQEEPMNEQNFNFLIFKLNVQSEEFEELKINQDEKVEHLLDSDEILLFVDNLNHRVWIWEGKNTSPKMKFISAELASIVRDQYAIDYNITTIDGGDEPIEFKILLGLELEV
;
A
#
# COMPACT_ATOMS: atom_id res chain seq x y z
N MET A 1 -53.25 -42.44 -23.95
CA MET A 1 -52.07 -42.79 -23.13
C MET A 1 -50.87 -43.00 -24.03
N SER A 2 -49.74 -42.48 -23.60
CA SER A 2 -48.55 -42.02 -24.34
C SER A 2 -47.78 -43.05 -25.16
N LYS A 3 -47.18 -42.58 -26.27
CA LYS A 3 -45.84 -43.00 -26.76
C LYS A 3 -45.17 -41.80 -27.46
N GLU A 4 -43.98 -41.43 -27.00
CA GLU A 4 -43.04 -40.49 -27.66
C GLU A 4 -42.45 -41.13 -28.94
N PRO A 5 -41.72 -40.37 -29.80
CA PRO A 5 -40.29 -40.22 -29.53
C PRO A 5 -39.66 -38.85 -29.87
N ASN A 6 -38.72 -38.52 -29.00
CA ASN A 6 -37.48 -37.76 -29.16
C ASN A 6 -36.79 -37.79 -30.54
N GLN A 7 -36.18 -36.65 -30.90
CA GLN A 7 -34.90 -36.49 -31.61
C GLN A 7 -34.48 -35.00 -31.46
N PHE A 8 -33.55 -34.63 -30.55
CA PHE A 8 -32.07 -34.58 -30.73
C PHE A 8 -31.70 -33.80 -32.01
N ASP A 9 -30.87 -32.76 -32.08
CA ASP A 9 -29.78 -32.18 -31.27
C ASP A 9 -29.61 -30.72 -31.79
N ASN A 10 -29.03 -29.76 -31.05
CA ASN A 10 -27.59 -29.53 -31.08
C ASN A 10 -27.16 -28.51 -30.01
N ASN A 11 -26.18 -28.92 -29.20
CA ASN A 11 -25.12 -28.13 -28.54
C ASN A 11 -25.55 -26.92 -27.70
N LYS A 12 -25.52 -26.96 -26.35
CA LYS A 12 -24.35 -27.16 -25.46
C LYS A 12 -23.23 -26.15 -25.74
N LEU A 13 -22.60 -25.68 -24.65
CA LEU A 13 -21.44 -24.76 -24.54
C LEU A 13 -21.92 -23.32 -24.20
N HIS A 14 -21.72 -22.74 -23.01
CA HIS A 14 -20.93 -23.11 -21.85
C HIS A 14 -21.48 -22.45 -20.57
N LYS A 15 -21.33 -23.21 -19.47
CA LYS A 15 -21.40 -22.75 -18.08
C LYS A 15 -20.19 -21.85 -17.75
N ASN A 16 -20.40 -21.01 -16.74
CA ASN A 16 -19.42 -20.43 -15.82
C ASN A 16 -18.44 -19.38 -16.36
N GLN A 17 -18.66 -18.15 -15.90
CA GLN A 17 -17.60 -17.27 -15.38
C GLN A 17 -18.21 -16.71 -14.08
N GLN A 18 -18.06 -17.43 -12.95
CA GLN A 18 -17.07 -17.07 -11.93
C GLN A 18 -17.16 -15.58 -11.58
N GLU A 19 -17.96 -15.24 -10.58
CA GLU A 19 -17.65 -14.10 -9.73
C GLU A 19 -16.31 -14.44 -9.06
N GLU A 20 -15.21 -14.00 -9.66
CA GLU A 20 -13.96 -13.96 -8.94
C GLU A 20 -14.12 -12.88 -7.85
N PRO A 21 -13.89 -13.17 -6.56
CA PRO A 21 -13.76 -12.10 -5.59
C PRO A 21 -12.53 -11.29 -6.01
N MET A 22 -12.79 -10.13 -6.60
CA MET A 22 -11.80 -9.21 -7.12
C MET A 22 -10.94 -8.72 -5.94
N ASN A 23 -9.81 -9.39 -5.78
CA ASN A 23 -8.53 -8.95 -5.20
C ASN A 23 -8.62 -8.13 -3.90
N GLU A 24 -8.62 -8.81 -2.75
CA GLU A 24 -8.28 -8.19 -1.47
C GLU A 24 -6.81 -7.76 -1.50
N GLN A 25 -6.52 -6.52 -1.91
CA GLN A 25 -5.22 -5.90 -1.65
C GLN A 25 -5.17 -5.56 -0.15
N ASN A 26 -4.90 -6.57 0.67
CA ASN A 26 -4.51 -6.37 2.06
C ASN A 26 -3.11 -5.78 2.06
N PHE A 27 -3.00 -4.45 2.18
CA PHE A 27 -1.71 -3.81 2.38
C PHE A 27 -1.12 -4.31 3.70
N ASN A 28 0.00 -5.02 3.63
CA ASN A 28 0.69 -5.55 4.81
C ASN A 28 1.54 -4.47 5.54
N PHE A 29 1.24 -3.21 5.29
CA PHE A 29 1.93 -2.05 5.83
C PHE A 29 0.95 -0.97 6.27
N LEU A 30 1.40 -0.15 7.21
CA LEU A 30 0.67 1.00 7.71
C LEU A 30 1.29 2.28 7.15
N ILE A 31 0.49 3.33 7.03
CA ILE A 31 0.91 4.59 6.42
C ILE A 31 0.52 5.72 7.35
N PHE A 32 1.45 6.64 7.58
CA PHE A 32 1.25 7.82 8.37
C PHE A 32 1.66 9.06 7.57
N LYS A 33 0.97 10.16 7.80
CA LYS A 33 1.28 11.46 7.23
C LYS A 33 1.80 12.38 8.32
N LEU A 34 2.88 13.11 8.05
CA LEU A 34 3.37 14.13 8.97
C LEU A 34 2.39 15.31 8.99
N ASN A 35 1.83 15.62 10.16
CA ASN A 35 1.17 16.88 10.41
C ASN A 35 2.18 17.86 11.02
N VAL A 36 2.62 18.82 10.20
CA VAL A 36 3.64 19.82 10.58
C VAL A 36 3.15 20.78 11.67
N GLN A 37 1.83 20.98 11.79
CA GLN A 37 1.26 21.91 12.75
C GLN A 37 1.15 21.30 14.15
N SER A 38 0.73 20.04 14.25
CA SER A 38 0.71 19.31 15.53
C SER A 38 2.06 18.67 15.87
N GLU A 39 2.97 18.56 14.90
CA GLU A 39 4.25 17.82 15.02
C GLU A 39 3.98 16.35 15.43
N GLU A 40 3.04 15.72 14.73
CA GLU A 40 2.63 14.33 14.95
C GLU A 40 2.48 13.58 13.61
N PHE A 41 2.56 12.25 13.65
CA PHE A 41 2.21 11.38 12.53
C PHE A 41 0.75 10.91 12.67
N GLU A 42 -0.06 11.19 11.65
CA GLU A 42 -1.46 10.78 11.59
C GLU A 42 -1.60 9.55 10.67
N GLU A 43 -2.22 8.47 11.18
CA GLU A 43 -2.46 7.26 10.39
C GLU A 43 -3.44 7.54 9.24
N LEU A 44 -3.05 7.19 8.02
CA LEU A 44 -3.89 7.28 6.84
C LEU A 44 -4.66 5.97 6.64
N LYS A 45 -5.98 6.07 6.51
CA LYS A 45 -6.83 4.95 6.13
C LYS A 45 -7.05 4.97 4.64
N ILE A 46 -6.40 4.05 3.92
CA ILE A 46 -6.58 3.88 2.49
C ILE A 46 -7.77 2.97 2.24
N ASN A 47 -8.66 3.38 1.33
CA ASN A 47 -9.76 2.54 0.86
C ASN A 47 -9.25 1.55 -0.20
N GLN A 48 -9.90 0.40 -0.35
CA GLN A 48 -9.46 -0.67 -1.27
C GLN A 48 -9.28 -0.22 -2.73
N ASP A 49 -10.02 0.81 -3.17
CA ASP A 49 -9.96 1.34 -4.54
C ASP A 49 -8.92 2.44 -4.75
N GLU A 50 -8.31 2.93 -3.66
CA GLU A 50 -7.36 4.03 -3.70
C GLU A 50 -5.94 3.53 -3.91
N LYS A 51 -5.29 4.04 -4.94
CA LYS A 51 -3.92 3.68 -5.24
C LYS A 51 -2.96 4.44 -4.32
N VAL A 52 -2.09 3.71 -3.64
CA VAL A 52 -1.09 4.29 -2.74
C VAL A 52 -0.15 5.26 -3.46
N GLU A 53 0.12 5.04 -4.76
CA GLU A 53 0.93 5.95 -5.59
C GLU A 53 0.41 7.39 -5.61
N HIS A 54 -0.92 7.59 -5.47
CA HIS A 54 -1.52 8.92 -5.46
C HIS A 54 -1.28 9.68 -4.15
N LEU A 55 -0.83 9.01 -3.09
CA LEU A 55 -0.49 9.66 -1.82
C LEU A 55 0.92 10.25 -1.82
N LEU A 56 1.79 9.82 -2.73
CA LEU A 56 3.17 10.29 -2.84
C LEU A 56 3.24 11.72 -3.40
N ASP A 57 2.81 12.69 -2.58
CA ASP A 57 2.78 14.11 -2.91
C ASP A 57 4.13 14.78 -2.60
N SER A 58 4.63 15.59 -3.54
CA SER A 58 5.95 16.22 -3.41
C SER A 58 6.09 17.18 -2.23
N ASP A 59 4.99 17.69 -1.68
CA ASP A 59 4.97 18.61 -0.54
C ASP A 59 4.81 17.90 0.82
N GLU A 60 4.73 16.56 0.83
CA GLU A 60 4.38 15.78 2.01
C GLU A 60 5.51 14.86 2.49
N ILE A 61 5.49 14.52 3.79
CA ILE A 61 6.31 13.44 4.35
C ILE A 61 5.38 12.33 4.82
N LEU A 62 5.65 11.12 4.33
CA LEU A 62 4.92 9.91 4.69
C LEU A 62 5.84 8.94 5.41
N LEU A 63 5.27 8.18 6.35
CA LEU A 63 5.95 7.11 7.05
C LEU A 63 5.22 5.79 6.78
N PHE A 64 5.95 4.77 6.33
CA PHE A 64 5.41 3.45 6.04
C PHE A 64 5.99 2.44 7.03
N VAL A 65 5.14 1.72 7.74
CA VAL A 65 5.55 0.61 8.62
C VAL A 65 5.39 -0.69 7.87
N ASP A 66 6.50 -1.24 7.38
CA ASP A 66 6.57 -2.51 6.67
C ASP A 66 6.82 -3.65 7.68
N ASN A 67 5.73 -4.30 8.08
CA ASN A 67 5.78 -5.37 9.06
C ASN A 67 6.41 -6.67 8.50
N LEU A 68 6.46 -6.84 7.18
CA LEU A 68 7.03 -8.03 6.56
C LEU A 68 8.55 -7.97 6.53
N ASN A 69 9.11 -6.81 6.20
CA ASN A 69 10.55 -6.62 6.07
C ASN A 69 11.20 -6.00 7.32
N HIS A 70 10.43 -5.83 8.40
CA HIS A 70 10.89 -5.28 9.67
C HIS A 70 11.55 -3.89 9.48
N ARG A 71 10.87 -3.01 8.74
CA ARG A 71 11.42 -1.74 8.30
C ARG A 71 10.38 -0.64 8.42
N VAL A 72 10.84 0.56 8.78
CA VAL A 72 10.07 1.80 8.68
C VAL A 72 10.69 2.65 7.58
N TRP A 73 9.88 3.08 6.62
CA TRP A 73 10.30 3.99 5.57
C TRP A 73 9.84 5.40 5.88
N ILE A 74 10.72 6.39 5.77
CA ILE A 74 10.35 7.81 5.73
C ILE A 74 10.48 8.25 4.28
N TRP A 75 9.36 8.48 3.61
CA TRP A 75 9.33 9.03 2.26
C TRP A 75 9.22 10.53 2.34
N GLU A 76 10.21 11.24 1.80
CA GLU A 76 10.29 12.70 1.83
C GLU A 76 9.99 13.27 0.44
N GLY A 77 8.84 13.93 0.28
CA GLY A 77 8.50 14.63 -0.94
C GLY A 77 9.57 15.66 -1.32
N LYS A 78 9.79 15.84 -2.63
CA LYS A 78 10.88 16.66 -3.18
C LYS A 78 10.88 18.12 -2.73
N ASN A 79 9.71 18.66 -2.35
CA ASN A 79 9.53 20.05 -1.96
C ASN A 79 9.50 20.26 -0.43
N THR A 80 9.66 19.18 0.35
CA THR A 80 9.59 19.25 1.81
C THR A 80 10.73 20.07 2.41
N SER A 81 10.40 20.87 3.43
CA SER A 81 11.37 21.77 4.05
C SER A 81 12.34 21.04 5.00
N PRO A 82 13.54 21.58 5.26
CA PRO A 82 14.45 21.02 6.26
C PRO A 82 13.83 20.86 7.65
N LYS A 83 12.90 21.74 8.03
CA LYS A 83 12.16 21.64 9.30
C LYS A 83 11.30 20.37 9.33
N MET A 84 10.59 20.07 8.24
CA MET A 84 9.75 18.88 8.14
C MET A 84 10.58 17.61 8.25
N LYS A 85 11.69 17.53 7.51
CA LYS A 85 12.64 16.41 7.53
C LYS A 85 13.24 16.16 8.92
N PHE A 86 13.55 17.23 9.64
CA PHE A 86 14.03 17.14 11.02
C PHE A 86 12.95 16.54 11.94
N ILE A 87 11.73 17.08 11.89
CA ILE A 87 10.62 16.59 12.72
C ILE A 87 10.31 15.13 12.40
N SER A 88 10.22 14.75 11.11
CA SER A 88 9.92 13.37 10.74
C SER A 88 10.97 12.39 11.24
N ALA A 89 12.26 12.74 11.18
CA ALA A 89 13.33 11.89 11.71
C ALA A 89 13.22 11.68 13.22
N GLU A 90 12.85 12.72 13.99
CA GLU A 90 12.62 12.60 15.44
C GLU A 90 11.39 11.73 15.74
N LEU A 91 10.27 11.99 15.06
CA LEU A 91 9.00 11.32 15.33
C LEU A 91 8.96 9.87 14.82
N ALA A 92 9.73 9.52 13.78
CA ALA A 92 9.72 8.19 13.21
C ALA A 92 10.10 7.09 14.22
N SER A 93 11.00 7.41 15.17
CA SER A 93 11.35 6.47 16.24
C SER A 93 10.18 6.20 17.18
N ILE A 94 9.35 7.21 17.46
CA ILE A 94 8.16 7.07 18.30
C ILE A 94 7.15 6.15 17.63
N VAL A 95 6.88 6.35 16.33
CA VAL A 95 5.97 5.47 15.58
C VAL A 95 6.54 4.05 15.51
N ARG A 96 7.82 3.89 15.17
CA ARG A 96 8.50 2.59 15.12
C ARG A 96 8.31 1.82 16.43
N ASP A 97 8.57 2.45 17.57
CA ASP A 97 8.55 1.81 18.88
C ASP A 97 7.14 1.33 19.29
N GLN A 98 6.08 1.83 18.66
CA GLN A 98 4.72 1.32 18.85
C GLN A 98 4.49 -0.05 18.19
N TYR A 99 5.25 -0.37 17.15
CA TYR A 99 5.11 -1.62 16.38
C TYR A 99 6.20 -2.62 16.74
N ALA A 100 7.47 -2.21 16.64
CA ALA A 100 8.62 -3.07 16.91
C ALA A 100 9.91 -2.26 17.04
N ILE A 101 10.60 -2.42 18.16
CA ILE A 101 11.82 -1.65 18.49
C ILE A 101 13.00 -2.00 17.55
N ASP A 102 13.01 -3.21 16.99
CA ASP A 102 14.08 -3.72 16.14
C ASP A 102 13.95 -3.34 14.65
N TYR A 103 12.92 -2.58 14.27
CA TYR A 103 12.74 -2.16 12.89
C TYR A 103 13.76 -1.09 12.47
N ASN A 104 14.33 -1.25 11.28
CA ASN A 104 15.26 -0.26 10.73
C ASN A 104 14.51 0.90 10.10
N ILE A 105 14.87 2.13 10.45
CA ILE A 105 14.33 3.34 9.82
C ILE A 105 15.18 3.67 8.58
N THR A 106 14.56 3.80 7.42
CA THR A 106 15.20 4.17 6.15
C THR A 106 14.50 5.39 5.56
N THR A 107 15.25 6.47 5.34
CA THR A 107 14.74 7.65 4.63
C THR A 107 14.97 7.49 3.13
N ILE A 108 13.96 7.86 2.34
CA ILE A 108 13.98 7.86 0.87
C ILE A 108 13.49 9.21 0.35
N ASP A 109 14.20 9.76 -0.62
CA ASP A 109 13.77 10.97 -1.31
C ASP A 109 12.73 10.61 -2.39
N GLY A 110 11.65 11.39 -2.47
CA GLY A 110 10.64 11.21 -3.49
C GLY A 110 11.25 11.30 -4.89
N GLY A 111 10.85 10.39 -5.78
CA GLY A 111 11.39 10.22 -7.13
C GLY A 111 12.71 9.45 -7.23
N ASP A 112 13.36 9.13 -6.12
CA ASP A 112 14.54 8.26 -6.04
C ASP A 112 14.24 6.98 -5.23
N GLU A 113 13.00 6.48 -5.33
CA GLU A 113 12.56 5.33 -4.55
C GLU A 113 13.26 4.04 -4.97
N PRO A 114 13.81 3.27 -4.01
CA PRO A 114 14.42 1.99 -4.28
C PRO A 114 13.37 0.94 -4.69
N ILE A 115 13.82 -0.12 -5.37
CA ILE A 115 12.92 -1.16 -5.92
C ILE A 115 12.11 -1.86 -4.81
N GLU A 116 12.70 -2.07 -3.64
CA GLU A 116 12.07 -2.68 -2.49
C GLU A 116 10.89 -1.85 -1.97
N PHE A 117 11.01 -0.52 -2.02
CA PHE A 117 9.91 0.37 -1.66
C PHE A 117 8.80 0.35 -2.72
N LYS A 118 9.15 0.24 -4.01
CA LYS A 118 8.15 0.11 -5.08
C LYS A 118 7.39 -1.21 -5.00
N ILE A 119 8.06 -2.31 -4.64
CA ILE A 119 7.42 -3.60 -4.36
C ILE A 119 6.48 -3.49 -3.16
N LEU A 120 6.91 -2.83 -2.08
CA LEU A 120 6.04 -2.56 -0.92
C LEU A 120 4.73 -1.88 -1.34
N LEU A 121 4.81 -0.88 -2.22
CA LEU A 121 3.64 -0.15 -2.74
C LEU A 121 2.84 -0.91 -3.81
N GLY A 122 3.28 -2.10 -4.23
CA GLY A 122 2.67 -2.87 -5.32
C GLY A 122 2.88 -2.25 -6.71
N LEU A 123 3.89 -1.39 -6.88
CA LEU A 123 4.22 -0.73 -8.14
C LEU A 123 5.17 -1.54 -9.01
N GLU A 124 5.87 -2.51 -8.41
CA GLU A 124 6.80 -3.42 -9.07
C GLU A 124 6.61 -4.84 -8.53
N LEU A 125 6.98 -5.84 -9.32
CA LEU A 125 6.91 -7.26 -8.93
C LEU A 125 8.24 -7.73 -8.33
N GLU A 126 8.18 -8.56 -7.30
CA GLU A 126 9.34 -9.31 -6.81
C GLU A 126 9.77 -10.32 -7.88
N VAL A 127 11.06 -10.31 -8.24
CA VAL A 127 11.65 -11.13 -9.32
C VAL A 127 12.32 -12.39 -8.80
#